data_AF-C5KG43-F1
#
_entry.id   AF-C5KG43-F1
#
_cell.length_a   1.000
_cell.length_b   1.000
_cell.length_c   1.000
_cell.angle_alpha   90.00
_cell.angle_beta   90.00
_cell.angle_gamma   90.00
#
_symmetry.space_group_name_H-M   'P 1'
#
loop_
_entity.id
_entity.type
_entity.pdbx_description
1 polymer ?
#
loop_
_entity_poly.entity_id
_entity_poly.type
_entity_poly.pdbx_seq_one_letter_code
_entity_poly.pdbx_strand_id
1 'polypeptide(L)' 'SRLRTRALASCHWHHRPAAATLARVQEECWWPNLRRDVNDFCTQCLSCRRESLR' A
#
# COMPACT_ATOMS: atom_id res chain seq x y z
N SER A 1 1.49 13.31 -1.18
CA SER A 1 1.70 13.86 -2.54
C SER A 1 1.00 12.97 -3.56
N ARG A 2 0.42 13.52 -4.64
CA ARG A 2 -0.34 12.71 -5.64
C ARG A 2 0.49 11.58 -6.24
N LEU A 3 1.81 11.77 -6.42
CA LEU A 3 2.71 10.75 -6.96
C LEU A 3 2.80 9.50 -6.07
N ARG A 4 3.00 9.67 -4.75
CA ARG A 4 3.08 8.55 -3.81
C ARG A 4 1.78 7.77 -3.77
N THR A 5 0.64 8.46 -3.71
CA THR A 5 -0.68 7.81 -3.72
C THR A 5 -0.90 7.01 -5.00
N ARG A 6 -0.45 7.51 -6.16
CA ARG A 6 -0.55 6.77 -7.43
C ARG A 6 0.33 5.52 -7.44
N ALA A 7 1.56 5.61 -6.96
CA ALA A 7 2.46 4.45 -6.86
C ALA A 7 1.91 3.37 -5.91
N LEU A 8 1.38 3.78 -4.76
CA LEU A 8 0.74 2.86 -3.81
C LEU A 8 -0.49 2.18 -4.43
N ALA A 9 -1.34 2.95 -5.12
CA ALA A 9 -2.52 2.41 -5.79
C ALA A 9 -2.16 1.41 -6.91
N SER A 10 -1.12 1.68 -7.71
CA SER A 10 -0.67 0.73 -8.74
C SER A 10 -0.10 -0.55 -8.14
N CYS A 11 0.59 -0.49 -7.00
CA CYS A 11 1.18 -1.65 -6.36
C CYS A 11 0.20 -2.43 -5.48
N HIS A 12 -0.94 -1.83 -5.09
CA HIS A 12 -1.97 -2.45 -4.25
C HIS A 12 -3.10 -3.14 -5.06
N TRP A 13 -2.77 -3.68 -6.24
CA TRP A 13 -3.74 -4.39 -7.08
C TRP A 13 -4.20 -5.71 -6.43
N HIS A 14 -5.48 -6.06 -6.58
CA HIS A 14 -6.16 -7.18 -5.89
C HIS A 14 -6.06 -7.18 -4.35
N HIS A 15 -5.95 -6.02 -3.71
CA HIS A 15 -5.99 -5.93 -2.24
C HIS A 15 -4.94 -6.80 -1.53
N ARG A 16 -3.80 -7.00 -2.19
CA ARG A 16 -2.69 -7.79 -1.68
C ARG A 16 -2.18 -7.23 -0.33
N PRO A 17 -1.59 -8.06 0.53
CA PRO A 17 -1.14 -7.65 1.85
C PRO A 17 -0.16 -6.46 1.82
N ALA A 18 -0.12 -5.69 2.90
CA ALA A 18 0.77 -4.53 3.02
C ALA A 18 2.25 -4.89 2.81
N ALA A 19 2.69 -6.05 3.30
CA ALA A 19 4.06 -6.53 3.09
C ALA A 19 4.39 -6.78 1.60
N ALA A 20 3.46 -7.40 0.86
CA ALA A 20 3.62 -7.63 -0.58
C ALA A 20 3.55 -6.32 -1.38
N THR A 21 2.68 -5.39 -0.96
CA THR A 21 2.61 -4.04 -1.54
C THR A 21 3.92 -3.29 -1.33
N LEU A 22 4.49 -3.34 -0.13
CA LEU A 22 5.77 -2.70 0.21
C LEU A 22 6.91 -3.22 -0.65
N ALA A 23 7.04 -4.56 -0.77
CA ALA A 23 8.10 -5.17 -1.58
C ALA A 23 8.07 -4.66 -3.03
N ARG A 24 6.88 -4.61 -3.65
CA ARG A 24 6.74 -4.09 -5.03
C ARG A 24 7.02 -2.60 -5.15
N VAL A 25 6.59 -1.78 -4.18
CA VAL A 25 6.86 -0.34 -4.24
C VAL A 25 8.35 -0.09 -4.10
N GLN A 26 9.06 -0.88 -3.29
CA GLN A 26 10.51 -0.78 -3.10
C GLN A 26 11.33 -1.16 -4.35
N GLU A 27 10.77 -1.97 -5.26
CA GLU A 27 11.41 -2.28 -6.56
C GLU A 27 11.47 -1.05 -7.47
N GLU A 28 10.47 -0.16 -7.40
CA GLU A 28 10.26 0.92 -8.38
C GLU A 28 10.54 2.31 -7.79
N CYS A 29 10.39 2.48 -6.48
CA CYS A 29 10.37 3.78 -5.83
C CYS A 29 10.91 3.73 -4.40
N TRP A 30 11.46 4.86 -3.96
CA TRP A 30 11.84 5.04 -2.57
C TRP A 30 11.46 6.44 -2.07
N TRP A 31 11.01 6.52 -0.81
CA TRP A 31 10.87 7.79 -0.10
C TRP A 31 10.90 7.59 1.43
N PRO A 32 11.18 8.65 2.21
CA PRO A 32 11.11 8.60 3.66
C PRO A 32 9.71 8.22 4.16
N ASN A 33 9.64 7.29 5.11
CA ASN A 33 8.40 6.74 5.67
C ASN A 33 7.58 5.84 4.72
N LEU A 34 8.16 5.33 3.62
CA LEU A 34 7.48 4.43 2.68
C LEU A 34 6.71 3.28 3.36
N ARG A 35 7.35 2.57 4.31
CA ARG A 35 6.70 1.47 5.04
C ARG A 35 5.45 1.90 5.79
N ARG A 36 5.50 3.08 6.43
CA ARG A 36 4.36 3.65 7.15
C ARG A 36 3.26 4.05 6.17
N ASP A 37 3.62 4.75 5.09
CA ASP A 37 2.67 5.18 4.06
C ASP A 37 1.95 3.98 3.40
N VAL A 38 2.64 2.86 3.15
CA VAL A 38 2.04 1.61 2.64
C VAL A 38 1.03 1.04 3.64
N ASN A 39 1.40 0.97 4.92
CA ASN A 39 0.52 0.43 5.95
C ASN A 39 -0.73 1.30 6.13
N ASP A 40 -0.55 2.61 6.21
CA ASP A 40 -1.65 3.58 6.33
C ASP A 40 -2.56 3.50 5.09
N PHE A 41 -2.00 3.34 3.88
CA PHE A 41 -2.77 3.17 2.66
C PHE A 41 -3.59 1.86 2.65
N CYS A 42 -2.99 0.73 3.03
CA CYS A 42 -3.70 -0.55 3.07
C CYS A 42 -4.81 -0.58 4.14
N THR A 43 -4.61 0.07 5.29
CA THR A 43 -5.65 0.15 6.35
C THR A 43 -6.84 1.04 5.95
N GLN A 44 -6.61 2.03 5.10
CA GLN A 44 -7.67 2.87 4.52
C GLN A 44 -8.44 2.17 3.38
N CYS A 45 -7.92 1.06 2.84
CA CYS A 45 -8.60 0.31 1.81
C CYS A 45 -9.83 -0.42 2.37
N LEU A 46 -11.02 -0.08 1.86
CA LEU A 46 -12.28 -0.67 2.33
C LEU A 46 -12.32 -2.20 2.23
N SER A 47 -11.76 -2.77 1.16
CA SER A 47 -11.72 -4.23 0.97
C SER A 47 -10.76 -4.90 1.97
N CYS A 48 -9.54 -4.39 2.14
CA CYS A 48 -8.59 -4.93 3.12
C CYS A 48 -9.11 -4.78 4.55
N ARG A 49 -9.77 -3.65 4.85
CA ARG A 49 -10.38 -3.41 6.16
C ARG A 49 -11.49 -4.41 6.45
N ARG A 50 -12.34 -4.74 5.47
CA ARG A 50 -13.38 -5.76 5.62
C ARG A 50 -12.79 -7.14 5.91
N GLU A 51 -11.75 -7.55 5.18
CA GLU A 51 -11.07 -8.83 5.40
C GLU A 51 -10.41 -8.91 6.80
N SER A 52 -9.84 -7.80 7.30
CA SER A 52 -9.22 -7.78 8.63
C SER A 52 -10.17 -7.89 9.82
N LEU A 53 -11.49 -7.74 9.59
CA LEU A 53 -12.54 -7.84 10.61
C LEU A 53 -13.19 -9.22 10.66
N ARG A 54 -12.76 -10.15 9.82
CA ARG A 54 -13.27 -11.51 9.70
C ARG A 54 -12.37 -12.50 10.42
#